data_AF-A0A3D3CM17-F1
#
_entry.id   AF-A0A3D3CM17-F1
#
_cell.length_a   1.000
_cell.length_b   1.000
_cell.length_c   1.000
_cell.angle_alpha   90.00
_cell.angle_beta   90.00
_cell.angle_gamma   90.00
#
_symmetry.space_group_name_H-M   'P 1'
#
loop_
_entity.id
_entity.type
_entity.pdbx_description
1 polymer ?
#
loop_
_entity_poly.entity_id
_entity_poly.type
_entity_poly.pdbx_seq_one_letter_code
_entity_poly.pdbx_strand_id
1 'polypeptide(L)' 'MYKEQDFDVIVIGAGHAGCEAALAAARLGLQTCVFTINIDTIAQLSCNPAVGGLAKGHMVREIDALGG' A
#
# COMPACT_ATOMS: atom_id res chain seq x y z
N MET A 1 -12.10 -20.24 18.41
CA MET A 1 -12.35 -18.97 19.14
C MET A 1 -11.78 -17.86 18.28
N TYR A 2 -12.61 -17.15 17.51
CA TYR A 2 -12.15 -15.98 16.78
C TYR A 2 -11.91 -14.88 17.81
N LYS A 3 -10.68 -14.40 17.93
CA LYS A 3 -10.41 -13.16 18.67
C LYS A 3 -10.97 -12.02 17.84
N GLU A 4 -11.83 -11.21 18.43
CA GLU A 4 -12.11 -9.87 17.89
C GLU A 4 -10.77 -9.13 17.91
N GLN A 5 -10.17 -8.95 16.73
CA GLN A 5 -9.03 -8.08 16.54
C GLN A 5 -9.58 -6.77 16.02
N ASP A 6 -9.53 -5.76 16.88
CA ASP A 6 -9.79 -4.39 16.47
C ASP A 6 -8.62 -3.89 15.62
N PHE A 7 -8.94 -3.22 14.52
CA PHE A 7 -7.99 -2.52 13.68
C PHE A 7 -8.41 -1.06 13.61
N ASP A 8 -7.44 -0.17 13.72
CA ASP A 8 -7.66 1.26 13.53
C ASP A 8 -7.91 1.57 12.05
N VAL A 9 -7.23 0.83 11.15
CA VAL A 9 -7.32 1.03 9.70
C VAL A 9 -7.41 -0.32 9.00
N ILE A 10 -8.38 -0.45 8.08
CA ILE A 10 -8.49 -1.60 7.18
C ILE A 10 -8.34 -1.10 5.74
N VAL A 11 -7.34 -1.61 5.04
CA VAL A 11 -7.08 -1.33 3.62
C VAL A 11 -7.58 -2.51 2.79
N ILE A 12 -8.47 -2.24 1.84
CA ILE A 12 -9.02 -3.26 0.94
C ILE A 12 -8.29 -3.17 -0.41
N GLY A 13 -7.54 -4.22 -0.72
CA GLY A 13 -6.70 -4.36 -1.91
C GLY A 13 -5.24 -4.07 -1.63
N ALA A 14 -4.35 -4.97 -2.03
CA ALA A 14 -2.90 -4.84 -1.90
C ALA A 14 -2.21 -4.47 -3.22
N GLY A 15 -2.83 -3.58 -4.02
CA GLY A 15 -2.17 -2.96 -5.18
C GLY A 15 -1.22 -1.83 -4.75
N HIS A 16 -0.63 -1.12 -5.72
CA HIS A 16 0.31 -0.02 -5.45
C HIS A 16 -0.23 1.01 -4.45
N ALA A 17 -1.46 1.51 -4.66
CA ALA A 17 -2.09 2.46 -3.75
C ALA A 17 -2.40 1.86 -2.36
N GLY A 18 -2.80 0.58 -2.32
CA GLY A 18 -3.11 -0.11 -1.07
C GLY A 18 -1.85 -0.35 -0.22
N CYS A 19 -0.72 -0.66 -0.86
CA CYS A 19 0.55 -0.82 -0.17
C CYS A 19 0.99 0.50 0.48
N GLU A 20 0.96 1.61 -0.26
CA GLU A 20 1.29 2.94 0.30
C GLU A 20 0.35 3.34 1.44
N ALA A 21 -0.96 3.15 1.27
CA ALA A 21 -1.95 3.48 2.29
C ALA A 21 -1.74 2.65 3.58
N ALA A 22 -1.50 1.35 3.44
CA ALA A 22 -1.29 0.46 4.56
C ALA A 22 0.03 0.74 5.28
N LEU A 23 1.10 0.98 4.51
CA LEU A 23 2.42 1.28 5.05
C LEU A 23 2.43 2.61 5.80
N ALA A 24 1.77 3.64 5.26
CA ALA A 24 1.61 4.93 5.92
C ALA A 24 0.85 4.79 7.25
N ALA A 25 -0.30 4.12 7.25
CA ALA A 25 -1.09 3.91 8.48
C ALA A 25 -0.30 3.11 9.54
N ALA A 26 0.37 2.04 9.13
CA ALA A 26 1.18 1.22 10.04
C ALA A 26 2.38 1.99 10.62
N ARG A 27 3.06 2.81 9.81
CA ARG A 27 4.19 3.66 10.25
C ARG A 27 3.77 4.77 11.22
N LEU A 28 2.50 5.18 11.19
CA LEU A 28 1.91 6.09 12.18
C LEU A 28 1.54 5.39 13.50
N GLY A 29 1.79 4.09 13.63
CA GLY A 29 1.52 3.31 14.84
C GLY A 29 0.09 2.77 14.94
N LEU A 30 -0.71 2.89 13.87
CA LEU A 30 -2.08 2.40 13.83
C LEU A 30 -2.12 0.89 13.53
N GLN A 31 -2.95 0.15 14.25
CA GLN A 31 -3.19 -1.27 13.98
C GLN A 31 -3.86 -1.41 12.61
N THR A 32 -3.08 -1.81 11.61
CA THR A 32 -3.50 -1.79 10.20
C THR A 32 -3.65 -3.20 9.65
N CYS A 33 -4.78 -3.49 9.03
CA CYS A 33 -5.02 -4.74 8.29
C CYS A 33 -5.09 -4.47 6.79
N VAL A 34 -4.50 -5.34 5.98
CA VAL A 34 -4.66 -5.32 4.52
C VAL A 34 -5.33 -6.59 4.07
N PHE A 35 -6.44 -6.45 3.36
CA PHE A 35 -7.09 -7.57 2.69
C PHE A 35 -6.71 -7.59 1.22
N THR A 36 -6.36 -8.76 0.70
CA THR A 36 -6.12 -8.98 -0.73
C THR A 36 -6.74 -10.31 -1.15
N ILE A 37 -7.18 -10.39 -2.40
CA ILE A 37 -7.76 -11.60 -2.98
C ILE A 37 -6.68 -12.67 -3.20
N ASN A 38 -5.45 -12.22 -3.52
CA ASN A 38 -4.29 -13.09 -3.68
C ASN A 38 -3.05 -12.41 -3.09
N ILE A 39 -2.32 -13.13 -2.23
CA ILE A 39 -1.08 -12.67 -1.61
C ILE A 39 0.08 -12.69 -2.62
N ASP A 40 0.05 -13.57 -3.61
CA ASP A 40 1.11 -13.68 -4.62
C ASP A 40 1.12 -12.49 -5.59
N THR A 41 0.05 -11.68 -5.62
CA THR A 41 -0.11 -10.56 -6.56
C THR A 41 -0.02 -9.19 -5.87
N ILE A 42 0.53 -9.13 -4.66
CA ILE A 42 0.75 -7.85 -3.96
C ILE A 42 1.65 -6.95 -4.81
N ALA A 43 1.22 -5.70 -5.00
CA ALA A 43 1.92 -4.68 -5.79
C ALA A 43 2.33 -5.12 -7.23
N GLN A 44 1.57 -6.03 -7.84
CA GLN A 44 1.87 -6.48 -9.19
C GLN A 44 1.74 -5.35 -10.23
N LEU A 45 2.75 -5.19 -11.08
CA LEU A 45 2.71 -4.30 -12.26
C LEU A 45 1.88 -4.94 -13.38
N SER A 46 0.61 -4.57 -13.47
CA SER A 46 -0.36 -5.20 -14.39
C SER A 46 -0.33 -4.67 -15.83
N CYS A 47 0.30 -3.51 -16.08
CA CYS A 47 0.35 -2.89 -17.40
C CYS A 47 1.74 -3.04 -18.03
N ASN A 48 2.69 -2.21 -17.62
CA ASN A 48 4.04 -2.17 -18.16
C ASN A 48 5.08 -2.27 -17.02
N PRO A 49 6.24 -2.89 -17.26
CA PRO A 49 7.26 -3.10 -16.24
C PRO A 49 8.13 -1.85 -16.03
N ALA A 50 7.50 -0.69 -15.78
CA ALA A 50 8.20 0.58 -15.59
C ALA A 50 7.54 1.47 -14.53
N VAL A 51 8.38 2.15 -13.75
CA VAL A 51 7.99 3.11 -12.72
C VAL A 51 8.59 4.47 -13.05
N GLY A 52 7.79 5.54 -12.96
CA GLY A 52 8.23 6.90 -13.28
C GLY A 52 7.98 7.33 -14.73
N GLY A 53 8.83 8.24 -15.23
CA GLY A 53 8.64 9.01 -16.47
C GLY A 53 8.51 10.51 -16.19
N LEU A 54 8.23 11.32 -17.23
CA LEU A 54 8.21 12.80 -17.11
C LEU A 54 7.33 13.32 -15.97
N ALA A 55 6.09 12.85 -15.87
CA ALA A 55 5.17 13.25 -14.81
C ALA A 55 5.21 12.31 -13.61
N LYS A 56 5.18 10.98 -13.85
CA LYS A 56 5.13 9.98 -12.77
C LYS A 56 6.41 9.94 -11.94
N GLY A 57 7.55 10.36 -12.49
CA GLY A 57 8.82 10.45 -11.76
C GLY A 57 8.77 11.48 -10.63
N HIS A 58 8.10 12.61 -10.82
CA HIS A 58 7.87 13.57 -9.74
C HIS A 58 7.01 12.96 -8.63
N MET A 59 5.91 12.29 -8.99
CA MET A 59 5.04 11.62 -8.03
C MET A 59 5.80 10.56 -7.20
N VAL A 60 6.69 9.78 -7.82
CA VAL A 60 7.53 8.81 -7.09
C VAL A 60 8.47 9.52 -6.11
N ARG A 61 9.06 10.66 -6.50
CA ARG A 61 9.92 11.46 -5.61
C ARG A 61 9.16 12.13 -4.47
N GLU A 62 7.92 12.55 -4.73
CA GLU A 62 7.04 13.09 -3.69
C GLU A 62 6.63 12.02 -2.68
N ILE A 63 6.31 10.80 -3.14
CA ILE A 63 6.02 9.65 -2.26
C ILE A 63 7.24 9.33 -1.39
N ASP A 64 8.44 9.23 -1.98
CA ASP A 64 9.70 9.01 -1.26
C ASP A 64 9.95 10.11 -0.21
N ALA A 65 9.72 11.39 -0.56
CA ALA A 65 9.89 12.50 0.36
C ALA A 65 8.90 12.46 1.55
N LEU A 66 7.70 11.89 1.36
CA LEU A 66 6.72 11.67 2.42
C LEU A 66 6.98 10.39 3.24
N GLY A 67 8.01 9.62 2.86
CA GLY A 67 8.37 8.38 3.53
C GLY A 67 7.45 7.22 3.19
N GLY A 68 6.96 7.16 1.95
CA GLY A 68 6.42 5.95 1.33
C GLY A 68 7.54 4.95 1.04
#